data_AF-A0A9X3PET7-F1
#
_entry.id   AF-A0A9X3PET7-F1
#
_cell.length_a   1.000
_cell.length_b   1.000
_cell.length_c   1.000
_cell.angle_alpha   90.00
_cell.angle_beta   90.00
_cell.angle_gamma   90.00
#
_symmetry.space_group_name_H-M   'P 1'
#
loop_
_entity.id
_entity.type
_entity.pdbx_description
1 polymer ?
#
loop_
_entity_poly.entity_id
_entity_poly.type
_entity_poly.pdbx_seq_one_letter_code
_entity_poly.pdbx_strand_id
1 'polypeptide(L)'
;MIATGSPVFRAPRKGWEITPIGERGPVAGSGVLDLRVGWCGGRVLGSPAQRLQRVLDREQSGDPVASEAFLRSSLVPVVLVDGKPNATGWGRIRVPLSAGRHLVEVQTQHSRTWRAVDVEAGGTTKIDYVGMLGESHREYGGDELPYRLRDLTGHAIGPRGRLNYFQYLPANAKERLSFALFLASILIAGMSMAILAYFGAPVGVYMSVSTAIWVSALAFWGIRIAWTYFRFNRSEPEAPLDSRAFTRPGRTAPVVLDADGDLPALEPGAAGVLLDARFLKADLASDELALQLPEGQRHINGPQRKALDAVGEIVPIRHRYAAPPPEVLLDGVPLGAFWTRMWWEVPPGTHRLEVRTPAPPLPVEGEAHPPHTAVATVNVAAGEAARIDLAVTVTAVPDPLRPVLHLWHCRIDRFGPAPDREAPAAPKADVRGGLRRTVTGRYWETKDDIPRER
;
A
#
# COMPACT_ATOMS: atom_id res chain seq x y z
N MET A 1 13.31 -1.87 -11.47
CA MET A 1 14.34 -1.58 -10.43
C MET A 1 14.15 -0.17 -9.89
N ILE A 2 13.99 0.00 -8.57
CA ILE A 2 13.72 1.27 -7.87
C ILE A 2 15.05 2.05 -7.71
N ALA A 3 15.14 3.32 -8.16
CA ALA A 3 16.38 4.13 -8.03
C ALA A 3 16.58 4.77 -6.66
N THR A 4 15.52 4.80 -5.86
CA THR A 4 15.48 5.25 -4.47
C THR A 4 14.68 4.21 -3.70
N GLY A 5 15.26 3.03 -3.44
CA GLY A 5 14.54 1.92 -2.80
C GLY A 5 14.17 2.17 -1.35
N SER A 6 14.73 3.21 -0.74
CA SER A 6 14.47 3.58 0.64
C SER A 6 13.16 4.34 0.76
N PRO A 7 12.24 3.90 1.64
CA PRO A 7 11.11 4.73 2.02
C PRO A 7 11.59 6.06 2.59
N VAL A 8 11.01 7.15 2.09
CA VAL A 8 11.26 8.52 2.53
C VAL A 8 10.11 8.93 3.44
N PHE A 9 10.39 9.08 4.74
CA PHE A 9 9.40 9.44 5.78
C PHE A 9 9.34 10.96 6.02
N ARG A 10 9.25 11.74 4.94
CA ARG A 10 9.04 13.18 4.95
C ARG A 10 8.15 13.57 3.79
N ALA A 11 7.54 14.75 3.86
CA ALA A 11 6.74 15.27 2.75
C ALA A 11 7.57 15.34 1.46
N PRO A 12 7.00 14.92 0.31
CA PRO A 12 7.69 15.04 -0.98
C PRO A 12 7.90 16.50 -1.38
N ARG A 13 6.99 17.39 -0.93
CA ARG A 13 7.03 18.84 -1.14
C ARG A 13 6.37 19.56 0.05
N LYS A 14 6.67 20.86 0.19
CA LYS A 14 6.00 21.74 1.16
C LYS A 14 4.49 21.80 0.90
N GLY A 15 3.68 21.70 1.95
CA GLY A 15 2.22 21.69 1.90
C GLY A 15 1.59 20.28 1.97
N TRP A 16 2.40 19.23 1.83
CA TRP A 16 1.96 17.82 1.89
C TRP A 16 2.42 17.09 3.16
N GLU A 17 2.89 17.85 4.16
CA GLU A 17 3.24 17.33 5.47
C GLU A 17 2.03 16.69 6.15
N ILE A 18 2.29 15.66 6.95
CA ILE A 18 1.24 15.04 7.76
C ILE A 18 0.71 16.02 8.80
N THR A 19 -0.60 16.22 8.77
CA THR A 19 -1.35 17.07 9.72
C THR A 19 -2.41 16.24 10.42
N PRO A 20 -2.66 16.47 11.73
CA PRO A 20 -3.77 15.84 12.43
C PRO A 20 -5.12 16.32 11.85
N ILE A 21 -6.13 15.46 11.92
CA ILE A 21 -7.52 15.78 11.63
C ILE A 21 -8.27 15.83 12.97
N GLY A 22 -8.75 17.01 13.33
CA GLY A 22 -9.42 17.26 14.61
C GLY A 22 -8.47 17.40 15.80
N GLU A 23 -9.03 17.81 16.94
CA GLU A 23 -8.30 17.89 18.21
C GLU A 23 -8.47 16.58 19.00
N ARG A 24 -7.35 15.96 19.39
CA ARG A 24 -7.35 14.87 20.38
C ARG A 24 -6.31 15.16 21.44
N GLY A 25 -6.78 15.44 22.64
CA GLY A 25 -5.94 15.49 23.83
C GLY A 25 -5.59 14.08 24.31
N PRO A 26 -4.47 13.91 25.03
CA PRO A 26 -4.19 12.67 25.75
C PRO A 26 -5.30 12.41 26.78
N VAL A 27 -5.74 11.16 26.87
CA VAL A 27 -6.71 10.71 27.88
C VAL A 27 -5.95 9.93 28.96
N ALA A 28 -6.39 10.00 30.23
CA ALA A 28 -5.77 9.20 31.29
C ALA A 28 -5.75 7.71 30.90
N GLY A 29 -4.61 7.04 31.06
CA GLY A 29 -4.43 5.64 30.63
C GLY A 29 -4.18 5.45 29.13
N SER A 30 -3.93 6.52 28.37
CA SER A 30 -3.57 6.41 26.94
C SER A 30 -2.13 5.93 26.72
N GLY A 31 -1.91 5.21 25.63
CA GLY A 31 -0.61 5.05 24.99
C GLY A 31 -0.48 5.96 23.76
N VAL A 32 0.61 5.77 23.00
CA VAL A 32 0.88 6.55 21.79
C VAL A 32 1.11 5.62 20.59
N LEU A 33 0.36 5.83 19.52
CA LEU A 33 0.70 5.31 18.20
C LEU A 33 1.66 6.29 17.49
N ASP A 34 2.90 5.87 17.29
CA ASP A 34 3.92 6.58 16.53
C ASP A 34 3.93 6.05 15.09
N LEU A 35 3.17 6.72 14.22
CA LEU A 35 2.98 6.35 12.82
C LEU A 35 3.90 7.17 11.91
N ARG A 36 4.64 6.48 11.04
CA ARG A 36 5.42 7.11 9.97
C ARG A 36 4.81 6.78 8.62
N VAL A 37 4.35 7.79 7.91
CA VAL A 37 3.75 7.71 6.57
C VAL A 37 4.80 8.17 5.57
N GLY A 38 5.49 7.21 4.96
CA GLY A 38 6.55 7.44 4.00
C GLY A 38 6.17 7.02 2.60
N TRP A 39 7.00 7.38 1.64
CA TRP A 39 6.79 7.04 0.24
C TRP A 39 8.04 6.49 -0.42
N CYS A 40 7.85 5.69 -1.46
CA CYS A 40 8.91 5.27 -2.37
C CYS A 40 8.74 5.98 -3.71
N GLY A 41 9.78 6.67 -4.16
CA GLY A 41 9.83 7.20 -5.51
C GLY A 41 9.99 6.05 -6.48
N GLY A 42 9.01 5.83 -7.35
CA GLY A 42 9.21 4.89 -8.44
C GLY A 42 10.27 5.41 -9.41
N ARG A 43 11.01 4.49 -10.01
CA ARG A 43 11.89 4.83 -11.12
C ARG A 43 11.01 4.91 -12.35
N VAL A 44 11.01 6.01 -13.08
CA VAL A 44 10.49 5.98 -14.45
C VAL A 44 11.45 5.10 -15.25
N LEU A 45 11.07 3.85 -15.49
CA LEU A 45 11.92 2.88 -16.17
C LEU A 45 11.99 3.22 -17.66
N GLY A 46 13.18 3.57 -18.15
CA GLY A 46 13.44 3.69 -19.58
C GLY A 46 13.91 5.07 -20.05
N SER A 47 14.47 5.11 -21.25
CA SER A 47 14.91 6.34 -21.91
C SER A 47 13.73 7.28 -22.18
N PRO A 48 13.95 8.59 -22.40
CA PRO A 48 12.90 9.50 -22.87
C PRO A 48 12.09 8.93 -24.05
N ALA A 49 12.76 8.26 -25.00
CA ALA A 49 12.10 7.60 -26.13
C ALA A 49 11.21 6.42 -25.69
N GLN A 50 11.66 5.58 -24.75
CA GLN A 50 10.83 4.49 -24.22
C GLN A 50 9.63 5.01 -23.41
N ARG A 51 9.75 6.19 -22.79
CA ARG A 51 8.63 6.85 -22.12
C ARG A 51 7.61 7.35 -23.14
N LEU A 52 8.08 8.03 -24.17
CA LEU A 52 7.22 8.48 -25.27
C LEU A 52 6.54 7.29 -25.96
N GLN A 53 7.30 6.23 -26.28
CA GLN A 53 6.73 5.03 -26.89
C GLN A 53 5.68 4.38 -25.98
N ARG A 54 5.92 4.27 -24.66
CA ARG A 54 4.90 3.78 -23.73
C ARG A 54 3.66 4.66 -23.67
N VAL A 55 3.79 5.98 -23.83
CA VAL A 55 2.62 6.87 -23.93
C VAL A 55 1.86 6.58 -25.22
N LEU A 56 2.56 6.48 -26.36
CA LEU A 56 1.97 6.19 -27.67
C LEU A 56 1.32 4.80 -27.74
N ASP A 57 1.97 3.76 -27.22
CA ASP A 57 1.44 2.39 -27.18
C ASP A 57 0.14 2.34 -26.35
N ARG A 58 0.11 3.07 -25.24
CA ARG A 58 -1.08 3.16 -24.39
C ARG A 58 -2.20 3.94 -25.07
N GLU A 59 -1.89 5.04 -25.77
CA GLU A 59 -2.86 5.79 -26.58
C GLU A 59 -3.51 4.88 -27.61
N GLN A 60 -2.70 4.09 -28.30
CA GLN A 60 -3.16 3.13 -29.32
C GLN A 60 -3.99 1.98 -28.72
N SER A 61 -3.70 1.55 -27.49
CA SER A 61 -4.47 0.50 -26.80
C SER A 61 -5.86 0.96 -26.32
N GLY A 62 -6.21 2.24 -26.51
CA GLY A 62 -7.43 2.81 -25.98
C GLY A 62 -7.42 2.92 -24.46
N ASP A 63 -6.23 2.91 -23.84
CA ASP A 63 -6.09 3.23 -22.42
C ASP A 63 -6.63 4.66 -22.25
N PRO A 64 -7.76 4.87 -21.54
CA PRO A 64 -8.36 6.20 -21.41
C PRO A 64 -7.33 7.21 -20.88
N VAL A 65 -6.38 6.73 -20.10
CA VAL A 65 -5.29 7.45 -19.44
C VAL A 65 -4.21 8.00 -20.38
N ALA A 66 -4.12 7.49 -21.60
CA ALA A 66 -3.12 7.91 -22.57
C ALA A 66 -3.67 8.98 -23.52
N SER A 67 -5.00 9.01 -23.73
CA SER A 67 -5.63 10.22 -24.24
C SER A 67 -5.39 11.36 -23.23
N GLU A 68 -4.96 12.54 -23.70
CA GLU A 68 -4.70 13.73 -22.86
C GLU A 68 -5.92 14.16 -21.99
N ALA A 69 -7.07 13.51 -22.18
CA ALA A 69 -8.30 13.71 -21.44
C ALA A 69 -8.30 13.09 -20.04
N PHE A 70 -7.52 12.05 -19.71
CA PHE A 70 -7.55 11.43 -18.37
C PHE A 70 -6.20 11.50 -17.64
N LEU A 71 -6.20 12.12 -16.47
CA LEU A 71 -5.05 12.43 -15.65
C LEU A 71 -5.07 11.66 -14.31
N ARG A 72 -3.89 11.24 -13.87
CA ARG A 72 -3.75 10.34 -12.72
C ARG A 72 -3.62 11.15 -11.43
N SER A 73 -4.59 11.05 -10.54
CA SER A 73 -4.44 11.53 -9.16
C SER A 73 -4.16 10.38 -8.20
N SER A 74 -3.11 10.50 -7.38
CA SER A 74 -2.89 9.64 -6.21
C SER A 74 -3.28 10.44 -4.97
N LEU A 75 -4.12 9.86 -4.11
CA LEU A 75 -4.46 10.51 -2.85
C LEU A 75 -3.24 10.48 -1.94
N VAL A 76 -2.92 11.66 -1.45
CA VAL A 76 -2.14 11.80 -0.23
C VAL A 76 -2.83 11.02 0.89
N PRO A 77 -2.08 10.27 1.71
CA PRO A 77 -2.66 9.32 2.63
C PRO A 77 -3.58 9.96 3.66
N VAL A 78 -4.67 9.26 3.99
CA VAL A 78 -5.52 9.55 5.14
C VAL A 78 -5.40 8.38 6.11
N VAL A 79 -5.02 8.68 7.33
CA VAL A 79 -4.87 7.71 8.42
C VAL A 79 -6.17 7.66 9.19
N LEU A 80 -6.73 6.47 9.36
CA LEU A 80 -7.85 6.19 10.22
C LEU A 80 -7.40 5.32 11.39
N VAL A 81 -8.03 5.54 12.54
CA VAL A 81 -7.97 4.64 13.69
C VAL A 81 -9.39 4.32 14.07
N ASP A 82 -9.73 3.03 14.12
CA ASP A 82 -11.04 2.52 14.48
C ASP A 82 -12.16 3.11 13.60
N GLY A 83 -11.88 3.19 12.29
CA GLY A 83 -12.79 3.76 11.29
C GLY A 83 -12.94 5.30 11.34
N LYS A 84 -12.17 6.00 12.20
CA LYS A 84 -12.22 7.47 12.32
C LYS A 84 -10.96 8.11 11.74
N PRO A 85 -11.08 9.11 10.83
CA PRO A 85 -9.93 9.88 10.36
C PRO A 85 -9.18 10.54 11.53
N ASN A 86 -7.84 10.44 11.51
CA ASN A 86 -6.95 10.98 12.54
C ASN A 86 -5.87 11.89 11.96
N ALA A 87 -5.40 11.61 10.75
CA ALA A 87 -4.32 12.38 10.15
C ALA A 87 -4.36 12.29 8.63
N THR A 88 -3.65 13.20 7.97
CA THR A 88 -3.47 13.12 6.53
C THR A 88 -2.19 13.80 6.09
N GLY A 89 -1.54 13.29 5.05
CA GLY A 89 -0.24 13.78 4.58
C GLY A 89 0.88 12.77 4.77
N TRP A 90 2.11 13.21 4.47
CA TRP A 90 3.32 12.40 4.55
C TRP A 90 4.24 12.90 5.68
N GLY A 91 4.88 11.99 6.39
CA GLY A 91 5.81 12.32 7.47
C GLY A 91 5.64 11.42 8.68
N ARG A 92 5.67 12.02 9.88
CA ARG A 92 5.52 11.30 11.15
C ARG A 92 4.46 11.97 12.00
N ILE A 93 3.58 11.18 12.60
CA ILE A 93 2.59 11.65 13.55
C ILE A 93 2.58 10.75 14.80
N ARG A 94 2.29 11.36 15.94
CA ARG A 94 2.03 10.65 17.20
C ARG A 94 0.56 10.84 17.54
N VAL A 95 -0.19 9.74 17.58
CA VAL A 95 -1.62 9.74 17.86
C VAL A 95 -1.83 9.15 19.26
N PRO A 96 -2.34 9.92 20.23
CA PRO A 96 -2.71 9.37 21.53
C PRO A 96 -3.93 8.46 21.34
N LEU A 97 -3.87 7.26 21.90
CA LEU A 97 -4.94 6.25 21.84
C LEU A 97 -5.14 5.64 23.23
N SER A 98 -6.36 5.24 23.56
CA SER A 98 -6.61 4.43 24.76
C SER A 98 -5.75 3.17 24.74
N ALA A 99 -5.46 2.60 25.90
CA ALA A 99 -4.86 1.27 25.92
C ALA A 99 -5.85 0.24 25.33
N GLY A 100 -5.34 -0.69 24.52
CA GLY A 100 -6.13 -1.72 23.87
C GLY A 100 -5.71 -2.00 22.43
N ARG A 101 -6.48 -2.85 21.76
CA ARG A 101 -6.27 -3.25 20.37
C ARG A 101 -7.07 -2.35 19.43
N HIS A 102 -6.40 -1.77 18.44
CA HIS A 102 -6.96 -0.77 17.52
C HIS A 102 -6.82 -1.19 16.06
N LEU A 103 -7.77 -0.80 15.22
CA LEU A 103 -7.67 -0.93 13.77
C LEU A 103 -7.04 0.34 13.18
N VAL A 104 -5.81 0.26 12.69
CA VAL A 104 -5.16 1.37 11.96
C VAL A 104 -5.29 1.13 10.47
N GLU A 105 -5.94 2.04 9.76
CA GLU A 105 -6.08 2.00 8.30
C GLU A 105 -5.38 3.22 7.68
N VAL A 106 -4.73 3.02 6.54
CA VAL A 106 -4.19 4.13 5.74
C VAL A 106 -4.78 4.04 4.35
N GLN A 107 -5.69 4.96 4.08
CA GLN A 107 -6.35 5.11 2.79
C GLN A 107 -5.49 5.94 1.86
N THR A 108 -5.26 5.40 0.67
CA THR A 108 -4.62 6.09 -0.46
C THR A 108 -5.46 5.82 -1.71
N GLN A 109 -4.85 5.67 -2.89
CA GLN A 109 -5.57 5.31 -4.11
C GLN A 109 -6.19 3.88 -4.04
N HIS A 110 -5.72 3.02 -3.14
CA HIS A 110 -6.33 1.73 -2.83
C HIS A 110 -6.58 1.60 -1.33
N SER A 111 -7.74 1.10 -0.92
CA SER A 111 -7.97 0.67 0.47
C SER A 111 -7.83 -0.83 0.62
N ARG A 112 -6.63 -1.23 1.00
CA ARG A 112 -6.34 -2.53 1.61
C ARG A 112 -5.34 -2.43 2.76
N THR A 113 -4.80 -1.24 2.99
CA THR A 113 -3.75 -1.09 3.98
C THR A 113 -4.38 -0.82 5.33
N TRP A 114 -4.44 -1.85 6.14
CA TRP A 114 -4.83 -1.75 7.53
C TRP A 114 -3.95 -2.68 8.38
N ARG A 115 -3.96 -2.47 9.69
CA ARG A 115 -3.32 -3.34 10.66
C ARG A 115 -3.99 -3.23 12.02
N ALA A 116 -4.18 -4.36 12.69
CA ALA A 116 -4.52 -4.38 14.10
C ALA A 116 -3.27 -4.09 14.93
N VAL A 117 -3.35 -3.18 15.90
CA VAL A 117 -2.22 -2.87 16.79
C VAL A 117 -2.62 -2.81 18.25
N ASP A 118 -1.79 -3.37 19.10
CA ASP A 118 -1.93 -3.27 20.53
C ASP A 118 -1.19 -2.01 21.03
N VAL A 119 -1.91 -1.18 21.77
CA VAL A 119 -1.40 0.04 22.40
C VAL A 119 -1.44 -0.17 23.90
N GLU A 120 -0.27 -0.14 24.54
CA GLU A 120 -0.16 -0.25 26.00
C GLU A 120 -0.33 1.13 26.66
N ALA A 121 -0.91 1.17 27.86
CA ALA A 121 -0.99 2.40 28.65
C ALA A 121 0.41 2.96 28.94
N GLY A 122 0.65 4.23 28.60
CA GLY A 122 1.98 4.85 28.69
C GLY A 122 3.02 4.33 27.69
N GLY A 123 2.68 3.31 26.90
CA GLY A 123 3.55 2.72 25.88
C GLY A 123 3.58 3.52 24.58
N THR A 124 4.52 3.18 23.70
CA THR A 124 4.57 3.69 22.33
C THR A 124 4.62 2.55 21.33
N THR A 125 3.56 2.40 20.55
CA THR A 125 3.46 1.43 19.46
C THR A 125 3.89 2.09 18.15
N LYS A 126 4.83 1.49 17.41
CA LYS A 126 5.41 2.08 16.20
C LYS A 126 4.93 1.37 14.95
N ILE A 127 4.40 2.12 14.00
CA ILE A 127 3.95 1.62 12.70
C ILE A 127 4.58 2.46 11.60
N ASP A 128 4.97 1.80 10.51
CA ASP A 128 5.28 2.49 9.27
C ASP A 128 4.25 2.13 8.20
N TYR A 129 3.82 3.13 7.45
CA TYR A 129 3.16 3.01 6.17
C TYR A 129 4.12 3.46 5.07
N VAL A 130 4.18 2.70 3.97
CA VAL A 130 4.94 3.10 2.78
C VAL A 130 4.05 3.04 1.54
N GLY A 131 3.72 4.21 0.99
CA GLY A 131 2.99 4.34 -0.27
C GLY A 131 3.91 4.53 -1.48
N MET A 132 3.36 4.43 -2.68
CA MET A 132 4.02 4.86 -3.92
C MET A 132 3.48 6.23 -4.33
N LEU A 133 4.34 7.10 -4.87
CA LEU A 133 3.91 8.40 -5.37
C LEU A 133 3.49 8.36 -6.84
N GLY A 134 2.53 9.24 -7.18
CA GLY A 134 2.20 9.63 -8.54
C GLY A 134 1.94 8.44 -9.47
N GLU A 135 2.52 8.53 -10.66
CA GLU A 135 2.31 7.54 -11.74
C GLU A 135 2.77 6.12 -11.35
N SER A 136 3.82 6.04 -10.53
CA SER A 136 4.45 4.77 -10.17
C SER A 136 3.57 3.87 -9.33
N HIS A 137 2.50 4.38 -8.71
CA HIS A 137 1.57 3.54 -7.94
C HIS A 137 0.78 2.56 -8.83
N ARG A 138 0.44 2.95 -10.07
CA ARG A 138 -0.33 2.09 -11.00
C ARG A 138 0.49 1.14 -11.85
N GLU A 139 1.76 1.42 -12.13
CA GLU A 139 2.65 0.43 -12.76
C GLU A 139 2.58 -0.89 -11.97
N TYR A 140 2.42 -0.80 -10.65
CA TYR A 140 2.28 -1.95 -9.76
C TYR A 140 0.91 -2.61 -9.85
N GLY A 141 -0.16 -1.84 -10.09
CA GLY A 141 -1.55 -2.31 -10.20
C GLY A 141 -1.89 -3.09 -11.47
N GLY A 142 -1.14 -2.91 -12.56
CA GLY A 142 -1.38 -3.54 -13.86
C GLY A 142 -1.00 -5.02 -13.91
N ASP A 143 -1.71 -5.79 -14.72
CA ASP A 143 -1.44 -7.22 -14.94
C ASP A 143 -0.16 -7.46 -15.79
N GLU A 144 0.42 -6.41 -16.37
CA GLU A 144 1.61 -6.48 -17.24
C GLU A 144 2.93 -6.69 -16.50
N LEU A 145 3.01 -6.39 -15.19
CA LEU A 145 4.25 -6.60 -14.44
C LEU A 145 4.36 -8.05 -13.95
N PRO A 146 5.53 -8.71 -14.14
CA PRO A 146 5.72 -10.15 -13.89
C PRO A 146 5.68 -10.60 -12.41
N TYR A 147 5.12 -9.80 -11.50
CA TYR A 147 5.16 -10.06 -10.05
C TYR A 147 3.88 -9.72 -9.27
N ARG A 148 2.72 -9.53 -9.95
CA ARG A 148 1.45 -9.16 -9.28
C ARG A 148 1.66 -8.05 -8.24
N LEU A 149 2.35 -7.00 -8.65
CA LEU A 149 2.78 -5.92 -7.77
C LEU A 149 1.61 -5.15 -7.12
N ARG A 150 0.38 -5.39 -7.59
CA ARG A 150 -0.88 -4.93 -7.00
C ARG A 150 -1.12 -5.53 -5.62
N ASP A 151 -0.55 -6.70 -5.36
CA ASP A 151 -0.54 -7.38 -4.06
C ASP A 151 0.58 -6.79 -3.15
N LEU A 152 1.38 -5.85 -3.67
CA LEU A 152 2.43 -5.13 -2.93
C LEU A 152 2.07 -3.65 -2.70
N THR A 153 1.25 -3.04 -3.57
CA THR A 153 0.64 -1.73 -3.30
C THR A 153 -0.64 -1.90 -2.50
N GLY A 154 -0.68 -1.32 -1.29
CA GLY A 154 -1.85 -1.42 -0.40
C GLY A 154 -1.73 -2.44 0.73
N HIS A 155 -0.55 -3.03 0.97
CA HIS A 155 -0.30 -3.91 2.14
C HIS A 155 0.79 -3.42 3.11
N ALA A 156 1.38 -2.24 2.86
CA ALA A 156 2.57 -1.78 3.57
C ALA A 156 2.30 -1.06 4.91
N ILE A 157 1.28 -1.44 5.68
CA ILE A 157 1.19 -1.05 7.10
C ILE A 157 1.77 -2.18 7.94
N GLY A 158 2.87 -1.91 8.62
CA GLY A 158 3.42 -2.87 9.57
C GLY A 158 4.49 -2.31 10.48
N PRO A 159 5.07 -3.14 11.38
CA PRO A 159 6.32 -2.86 12.03
C PRO A 159 7.38 -2.84 10.93
N ARG A 160 7.43 -1.68 10.27
CA ARG A 160 8.30 -1.31 9.19
C ARG A 160 8.02 -1.89 7.80
N GLY A 161 6.79 -2.22 7.44
CA GLY A 161 6.37 -2.48 6.04
C GLY A 161 7.00 -3.73 5.39
N ARG A 162 6.18 -4.72 5.02
CA ARG A 162 6.63 -5.98 4.40
C ARG A 162 7.18 -5.76 2.98
N LEU A 163 8.39 -5.22 2.84
CA LEU A 163 9.10 -5.14 1.55
C LEU A 163 9.79 -6.47 1.23
N ASN A 164 9.93 -6.82 -0.04
CA ASN A 164 10.68 -8.00 -0.43
C ASN A 164 12.21 -7.81 -0.24
N TYR A 165 12.98 -8.90 -0.16
CA TYR A 165 14.44 -8.86 0.07
C TYR A 165 15.19 -7.97 -0.94
N PHE A 166 14.78 -7.99 -2.21
CA PHE A 166 15.42 -7.21 -3.27
C PHE A 166 14.97 -5.74 -3.30
N GLN A 167 13.89 -5.37 -2.63
CA GLN A 167 13.52 -3.98 -2.34
C GLN A 167 14.37 -3.42 -1.20
N TYR A 168 14.80 -4.27 -0.25
CA TYR A 168 15.73 -3.87 0.81
C TYR A 168 17.15 -3.58 0.33
N LEU A 169 17.60 -4.21 -0.76
CA LEU A 169 18.95 -4.02 -1.30
C LEU A 169 19.17 -2.56 -1.76
N PRO A 170 18.34 -1.97 -2.65
CA PRO A 170 18.45 -0.56 -3.02
C PRO A 170 18.13 0.38 -1.85
N ALA A 171 17.25 -0.02 -0.92
CA ALA A 171 16.93 0.74 0.30
C ALA A 171 18.08 0.81 1.33
N ASN A 172 18.98 -0.18 1.29
CA ASN A 172 20.17 -0.23 2.13
C ASN A 172 21.45 0.18 1.39
N ALA A 173 21.39 0.34 0.06
CA ALA A 173 22.52 0.74 -0.76
C ALA A 173 22.65 2.28 -0.85
N LYS A 174 21.59 3.01 -1.18
CA LYS A 174 21.72 4.45 -1.41
C LYS A 174 21.54 5.23 -0.10
N GLU A 175 22.50 6.09 0.24
CA GLU A 175 22.48 7.02 1.39
C GLU A 175 22.64 6.42 2.80
N ARG A 176 22.89 5.11 2.92
CA ARG A 176 23.13 4.46 4.21
C ARG A 176 24.62 4.31 4.47
N LEU A 177 25.04 4.67 5.68
CA LEU A 177 26.41 4.49 6.16
C LEU A 177 26.94 3.07 5.92
N SER A 178 26.09 2.04 6.08
CA SER A 178 26.49 0.64 5.85
C SER A 178 26.96 0.34 4.42
N PHE A 179 26.36 0.96 3.40
CA PHE A 179 26.82 0.78 2.02
C PHE A 179 28.03 1.65 1.71
N ALA A 180 28.09 2.87 2.25
CA ALA A 180 29.30 3.70 2.16
C ALA A 180 30.51 2.98 2.78
N LEU A 181 30.34 2.32 3.93
CA LEU A 181 31.36 1.49 4.57
C LEU A 181 31.74 0.27 3.71
N PHE A 182 30.77 -0.37 3.04
CA PHE A 182 31.05 -1.44 2.08
C PHE A 182 31.91 -0.93 0.90
N LEU A 183 31.52 0.18 0.26
CA LEU A 183 32.32 0.80 -0.82
C LEU A 183 33.71 1.25 -0.36
N ALA A 184 33.80 1.85 0.84
CA ALA A 184 35.08 2.22 1.42
C ALA A 184 35.97 1.00 1.64
N SER A 185 35.40 -0.13 2.08
CA SER A 185 36.14 -1.38 2.27
C SER A 185 36.68 -1.94 0.95
N ILE A 186 35.93 -1.79 -0.16
CA ILE A 186 36.39 -2.14 -1.51
C ILE A 186 37.62 -1.31 -1.90
N LEU A 187 37.56 0.01 -1.68
CA LEU A 187 38.67 0.92 -1.97
C LEU A 187 39.90 0.59 -1.10
N ILE A 188 39.70 0.36 0.20
CA ILE A 188 40.76 -0.04 1.14
C ILE A 188 41.39 -1.36 0.70
N ALA A 189 40.61 -2.35 0.27
CA ALA A 189 41.13 -3.62 -0.20
C ALA A 189 41.99 -3.47 -1.47
N GLY A 190 41.57 -2.61 -2.41
CA GLY A 190 42.34 -2.29 -3.62
C GLY A 190 43.61 -1.50 -3.33
N MET A 191 43.54 -0.50 -2.46
CA MET A 191 44.72 0.25 -2.01
C MET A 191 45.72 -0.62 -1.25
N SER A 192 45.22 -1.48 -0.35
CA SER A 192 46.07 -2.43 0.39
C SER A 192 46.80 -3.37 -0.57
N MET A 193 46.11 -3.83 -1.62
CA MET A 193 46.73 -4.63 -2.69
C MET A 193 47.87 -3.87 -3.38
N ALA A 194 47.62 -2.62 -3.78
CA ALA A 194 48.62 -1.78 -4.46
C ALA A 194 49.83 -1.44 -3.56
N ILE A 195 49.58 -1.11 -2.30
CA ILE A 195 50.62 -0.81 -1.30
C ILE A 195 51.48 -2.05 -1.03
N LEU A 196 50.86 -3.20 -0.75
CA LEU A 196 51.59 -4.42 -0.47
C LEU A 196 52.39 -4.90 -1.70
N ALA A 197 51.84 -4.76 -2.90
CA ALA A 197 52.57 -5.04 -4.14
C ALA A 197 53.76 -4.09 -4.33
N TYR A 198 53.59 -2.79 -4.05
CA TYR A 198 54.67 -1.79 -4.12
C TYR A 198 55.83 -2.11 -3.17
N PHE A 199 55.54 -2.61 -1.97
CA PHE A 199 56.55 -3.04 -0.99
C PHE A 199 57.07 -4.47 -1.19
N GLY A 200 56.74 -5.12 -2.31
CA GLY A 200 57.28 -6.43 -2.67
C GLY A 200 56.73 -7.60 -1.84
N ALA A 201 55.55 -7.44 -1.23
CA ALA A 201 54.92 -8.53 -0.50
C ALA A 201 54.61 -9.73 -1.44
N PRO A 202 54.71 -10.98 -0.97
CA PRO A 202 54.33 -12.14 -1.76
C PRO A 202 52.86 -12.06 -2.21
N VAL A 203 52.58 -12.49 -3.44
CA VAL A 203 51.23 -12.49 -4.03
C VAL A 203 50.18 -13.11 -3.12
N GLY A 204 50.53 -14.23 -2.47
CA GLY A 204 49.63 -14.91 -1.54
C GLY A 204 49.21 -14.04 -0.35
N VAL A 205 50.09 -13.17 0.15
CA VAL A 205 49.81 -12.33 1.32
C VAL A 205 48.84 -11.21 0.95
N TYR A 206 49.13 -10.44 -0.09
CA TYR A 206 48.27 -9.31 -0.44
C TYR A 206 46.92 -9.76 -1.02
N MET A 207 46.88 -10.86 -1.76
CA MET A 207 45.61 -11.44 -2.23
C MET A 207 44.76 -11.90 -1.03
N SER A 208 45.35 -12.59 -0.06
CA SER A 208 44.62 -13.06 1.13
C SER A 208 44.06 -11.90 1.96
N VAL A 209 44.84 -10.84 2.18
CA VAL A 209 44.40 -9.66 2.93
C VAL A 209 43.27 -8.93 2.19
N SER A 210 43.43 -8.65 0.89
CA SER A 210 42.40 -7.99 0.10
C SER A 210 41.12 -8.82 0.00
N THR A 211 41.23 -10.14 -0.19
CA THR A 211 40.07 -11.05 -0.19
C THR A 211 39.39 -11.08 1.17
N ALA A 212 40.12 -11.13 2.28
CA ALA A 212 39.54 -11.13 3.63
C ALA A 212 38.76 -9.83 3.91
N ILE A 213 39.29 -8.68 3.51
CA ILE A 213 38.59 -7.38 3.64
C ILE A 213 37.30 -7.39 2.81
N TRP A 214 37.37 -7.83 1.55
CA TRP A 214 36.20 -7.91 0.67
C TRP A 214 35.11 -8.85 1.19
N VAL A 215 35.49 -10.07 1.60
CA VAL A 215 34.57 -11.08 2.12
C VAL A 215 33.92 -10.58 3.41
N SER A 216 34.68 -9.96 4.31
CA SER A 216 34.16 -9.41 5.57
C SER A 216 33.17 -8.27 5.33
N ALA A 217 33.48 -7.36 4.40
CA ALA A 217 32.60 -6.25 4.05
C ALA A 217 31.30 -6.74 3.39
N LEU A 218 31.39 -7.71 2.48
CA LEU A 218 30.23 -8.34 1.84
C LEU A 218 29.37 -9.09 2.85
N ALA A 219 30.00 -9.86 3.76
CA ALA A 219 29.30 -10.59 4.82
C ALA A 219 28.59 -9.63 5.78
N PHE A 220 29.25 -8.57 6.23
CA PHE A 220 28.65 -7.56 7.09
C PHE A 220 27.44 -6.89 6.42
N TRP A 221 27.58 -6.49 5.16
CA TRP A 221 26.49 -5.89 4.39
C TRP A 221 25.34 -6.88 4.17
N GLY A 222 25.65 -8.13 3.81
CA GLY A 222 24.68 -9.22 3.66
C GLY A 222 23.92 -9.51 4.95
N ILE A 223 24.61 -9.61 6.09
CA ILE A 223 24.01 -9.77 7.42
C ILE A 223 23.10 -8.59 7.73
N ARG A 224 23.51 -7.36 7.41
CA ARG A 224 22.68 -6.17 7.65
C ARG A 224 21.40 -6.16 6.82
N ILE A 225 21.48 -6.58 5.56
CA ILE A 225 20.32 -6.74 4.68
C ILE A 225 19.42 -7.84 5.23
N ALA A 226 19.96 -9.03 5.52
CA ALA A 226 19.22 -10.15 6.09
C ALA A 226 18.54 -9.76 7.40
N TRP A 227 19.23 -9.05 8.30
CA TRP A 227 18.67 -8.54 9.54
C TRP A 227 17.50 -7.57 9.29
N THR A 228 17.65 -6.67 8.32
CA THR A 228 16.55 -5.75 7.94
C THR A 228 15.38 -6.53 7.36
N TYR A 229 15.63 -7.48 6.46
CA TYR A 229 14.60 -8.35 5.91
C TYR A 229 13.87 -9.12 7.02
N PHE A 230 14.59 -9.84 7.89
CA PHE A 230 13.99 -10.59 8.98
C PHE A 230 13.25 -9.69 9.96
N ARG A 231 13.81 -8.55 10.34
CA ARG A 231 13.15 -7.64 11.30
C ARG A 231 11.83 -7.07 10.77
N PHE A 232 11.68 -6.94 9.46
CA PHE A 232 10.53 -6.24 8.86
C PHE A 232 9.53 -7.23 8.21
N ASN A 233 9.94 -8.49 7.97
CA ASN A 233 9.10 -9.56 7.41
C ASN A 233 8.78 -10.69 8.39
N ARG A 234 9.15 -10.58 9.68
CA ARG A 234 8.88 -11.61 10.71
C ARG A 234 7.49 -11.54 11.35
N SER A 235 6.60 -10.66 10.90
CA SER A 235 5.25 -10.67 11.46
C SER A 235 4.46 -11.82 10.85
N GLU A 236 4.09 -12.79 11.69
CA GLU A 236 2.96 -13.69 11.43
C GLU A 236 1.72 -12.86 11.04
N PRO A 237 0.75 -13.44 10.32
CA PRO A 237 -0.54 -12.79 10.12
C PRO A 237 -1.08 -12.29 11.47
N GLU A 238 -1.61 -11.07 11.50
CA GLU A 238 -2.16 -10.54 12.73
C GLU A 238 -3.35 -11.38 13.19
N ALA A 239 -3.45 -11.62 14.50
CA ALA A 239 -4.59 -12.32 15.05
C ALA A 239 -5.90 -11.58 14.69
N PRO A 240 -7.02 -12.30 14.54
CA PRO A 240 -8.32 -11.71 14.26
C PRO A 240 -8.64 -10.56 15.24
N LEU A 241 -9.13 -9.44 14.71
CA LEU A 241 -9.51 -8.27 15.49
C LEU A 241 -11.03 -8.23 15.66
N ASP A 242 -11.47 -8.29 16.91
CA ASP A 242 -12.87 -8.03 17.26
C ASP A 242 -13.17 -6.53 17.14
N SER A 243 -14.11 -6.18 16.25
CA SER A 243 -14.47 -4.79 15.98
C SER A 243 -15.61 -4.25 16.84
N ARG A 244 -16.13 -5.00 17.82
CA ARG A 244 -17.26 -4.58 18.67
C ARG A 244 -17.02 -3.23 19.34
N ALA A 245 -15.79 -2.96 19.78
CA ALA A 245 -15.44 -1.71 20.48
C ALA A 245 -15.59 -0.45 19.61
N PHE A 246 -15.59 -0.59 18.28
CA PHE A 246 -15.63 0.55 17.35
C PHE A 246 -16.66 0.41 16.21
N THR A 247 -17.46 -0.65 16.22
CA THR A 247 -18.63 -0.77 15.37
C THR A 247 -19.74 0.17 15.86
N ARG A 248 -20.44 0.83 14.93
CA ARG A 248 -21.54 1.75 15.27
C ARG A 248 -22.67 0.97 15.97
N PRO A 249 -23.37 1.57 16.96
CA PRO A 249 -24.53 0.95 17.59
C PRO A 249 -25.58 0.52 16.56
N GLY A 250 -26.26 -0.60 16.83
CA GLY A 250 -27.29 -1.16 15.95
C GLY A 250 -26.75 -1.92 14.74
N ARG A 251 -25.45 -2.25 14.70
CA ARG A 251 -24.83 -3.05 13.65
C ARG A 251 -24.12 -4.28 14.22
N THR A 252 -24.17 -5.38 13.50
CA THR A 252 -23.40 -6.59 13.85
C THR A 252 -21.93 -6.37 13.52
N ALA A 253 -21.07 -6.44 14.54
CA ALA A 253 -19.64 -6.22 14.41
C ALA A 253 -18.96 -7.40 13.69
N PRO A 254 -18.19 -7.17 12.61
CA PRO A 254 -17.35 -8.22 12.03
C PRO A 254 -16.15 -8.53 12.92
N VAL A 255 -15.58 -9.72 12.71
CA VAL A 255 -14.19 -9.98 13.02
C VAL A 255 -13.35 -9.54 11.81
N VAL A 256 -12.39 -8.64 12.02
CA VAL A 256 -11.48 -8.17 10.97
C VAL A 256 -10.28 -9.12 10.90
N LEU A 257 -10.01 -9.66 9.72
CA LEU A 257 -8.98 -10.68 9.50
C LEU A 257 -7.84 -10.13 8.67
N ASP A 258 -6.59 -10.46 9.02
CA ASP A 258 -5.40 -10.13 8.22
C ASP A 258 -5.59 -10.56 6.77
N ALA A 259 -4.97 -9.84 5.82
CA ALA A 259 -5.03 -10.22 4.42
C ALA A 259 -4.57 -11.67 4.22
N ASP A 260 -3.53 -12.07 4.94
CA ASP A 260 -2.98 -13.43 4.95
C ASP A 260 -3.49 -14.28 6.14
N GLY A 261 -4.47 -13.77 6.91
CA GLY A 261 -5.00 -14.43 8.09
C GLY A 261 -5.93 -15.60 7.76
N ASP A 262 -5.86 -16.65 8.57
CA ASP A 262 -6.80 -17.76 8.52
C ASP A 262 -8.20 -17.33 8.98
N LEU A 263 -9.21 -18.06 8.52
CA LEU A 263 -10.57 -17.88 9.02
C LEU A 263 -10.65 -18.37 10.47
N PRO A 264 -11.37 -17.65 11.36
CA PRO A 264 -11.69 -18.17 12.68
C PRO A 264 -12.40 -19.52 12.57
N ALA A 265 -12.16 -20.41 13.54
CA ALA A 265 -12.92 -21.65 13.63
C ALA A 265 -14.40 -21.34 13.86
N LEU A 266 -15.27 -22.04 13.13
CA LEU A 266 -16.73 -21.93 13.27
C LEU A 266 -17.21 -22.68 14.52
N GLU A 267 -18.22 -22.14 15.19
CA GLU A 267 -18.95 -22.91 16.20
C GLU A 267 -19.65 -24.14 15.57
N PRO A 268 -19.81 -25.26 16.31
CA PRO A 268 -20.49 -26.44 15.78
C PRO A 268 -21.90 -26.12 15.27
N GLY A 269 -22.15 -26.40 14.00
CA GLY A 269 -23.44 -26.12 13.35
C GLY A 269 -23.57 -24.70 12.79
N ALA A 270 -22.56 -23.84 12.97
CA ALA A 270 -22.52 -22.53 12.35
C ALA A 270 -21.94 -22.59 10.93
N ALA A 271 -22.13 -21.50 10.19
CA ALA A 271 -21.50 -21.25 8.90
C ALA A 271 -20.90 -19.83 8.92
N GLY A 272 -20.18 -19.44 7.87
CA GLY A 272 -19.56 -18.12 7.85
C GLY A 272 -19.61 -17.41 6.51
N VAL A 273 -19.59 -16.08 6.60
CA VAL A 273 -19.50 -15.18 5.44
C VAL A 273 -18.26 -14.32 5.60
N LEU A 274 -17.37 -14.42 4.62
CA LEU A 274 -16.20 -13.57 4.48
C LEU A 274 -16.46 -12.55 3.37
N LEU A 275 -16.41 -11.26 3.69
CA LEU A 275 -16.41 -10.17 2.71
C LEU A 275 -15.00 -9.56 2.63
N ASP A 276 -14.34 -9.67 1.49
CA ASP A 276 -13.12 -8.92 1.16
C ASP A 276 -13.52 -7.62 0.47
N ALA A 277 -13.60 -6.53 1.24
CA ALA A 277 -14.02 -5.24 0.75
C ALA A 277 -12.82 -4.32 0.47
N ARG A 278 -12.79 -3.72 -0.71
CA ARG A 278 -11.81 -2.69 -1.10
C ARG A 278 -12.44 -1.59 -1.92
N PHE A 279 -11.83 -0.42 -1.90
CA PHE A 279 -12.06 0.63 -2.88
C PHE A 279 -10.83 0.88 -3.75
N LEU A 280 -11.11 1.35 -4.97
CA LEU A 280 -10.15 1.85 -5.93
C LEU A 280 -10.51 3.30 -6.25
N LYS A 281 -9.57 4.23 -6.13
CA LYS A 281 -9.83 5.59 -6.62
C LYS A 281 -9.71 5.63 -8.15
N ALA A 282 -10.74 6.15 -8.80
CA ALA A 282 -10.73 6.37 -10.24
C ALA A 282 -9.63 7.36 -10.66
N ASP A 283 -9.20 7.26 -11.92
CA ASP A 283 -8.50 8.38 -12.55
C ASP A 283 -9.49 9.51 -12.82
N LEU A 284 -8.96 10.73 -12.89
CA LEU A 284 -9.75 11.93 -13.07
C LEU A 284 -9.49 12.50 -14.45
N ALA A 285 -10.54 12.90 -15.15
CA ALA A 285 -10.39 13.60 -16.40
C ALA A 285 -9.74 14.99 -16.20
N SER A 286 -9.18 15.56 -17.26
CA SER A 286 -8.50 16.86 -17.24
C SER A 286 -9.44 17.99 -16.82
N ASP A 287 -10.69 17.94 -17.25
CA ASP A 287 -11.77 18.83 -16.84
C ASP A 287 -12.18 18.61 -15.38
N GLU A 288 -12.25 17.36 -14.91
CA GLU A 288 -12.50 17.03 -13.49
C GLU A 288 -11.39 17.58 -12.58
N LEU A 289 -10.12 17.44 -12.95
CA LEU A 289 -9.00 18.03 -12.21
C LEU A 289 -8.98 19.56 -12.31
N ALA A 290 -9.46 20.13 -13.41
CA ALA A 290 -9.52 21.59 -13.59
C ALA A 290 -10.42 22.24 -12.54
N LEU A 291 -11.37 21.50 -11.94
CA LEU A 291 -12.20 21.98 -10.83
C LEU A 291 -11.39 22.37 -9.59
N GLN A 292 -10.15 21.87 -9.44
CA GLN A 292 -9.26 22.23 -8.33
C GLN A 292 -8.39 23.46 -8.62
N LEU A 293 -8.49 24.05 -9.82
CA LEU A 293 -7.68 25.19 -10.23
C LEU A 293 -8.35 26.51 -9.81
N PRO A 294 -7.59 27.62 -9.73
CA PRO A 294 -8.16 28.94 -9.53
C PRO A 294 -9.25 29.26 -10.57
N GLU A 295 -10.24 30.03 -10.15
CA GLU A 295 -11.34 30.45 -11.02
C GLU A 295 -10.80 31.07 -12.32
N GLY A 296 -11.35 30.61 -13.46
CA GLY A 296 -10.92 31.02 -14.80
C GLY A 296 -9.77 30.20 -15.40
N GLN A 297 -9.05 29.39 -14.62
CA GLN A 297 -8.02 28.49 -15.15
C GLN A 297 -8.64 27.16 -15.62
N ARG A 298 -8.74 26.97 -16.93
CA ARG A 298 -9.33 25.74 -17.53
C ARG A 298 -8.33 24.62 -17.83
N HIS A 299 -7.03 24.92 -17.79
CA HIS A 299 -5.98 23.98 -18.20
C HIS A 299 -4.90 23.86 -17.14
N ILE A 300 -4.40 22.65 -16.95
CA ILE A 300 -3.28 22.35 -16.06
C ILE A 300 -1.98 22.81 -16.73
N ASN A 301 -1.23 23.67 -16.05
CA ASN A 301 0.05 24.16 -16.57
C ASN A 301 1.20 23.17 -16.28
N GLY A 302 2.36 23.39 -16.90
CA GLY A 302 3.53 22.51 -16.75
C GLY A 302 3.97 22.27 -15.29
N PRO A 303 4.07 23.31 -14.42
CA PRO A 303 4.33 23.12 -13.00
C PRO A 303 3.32 22.24 -12.26
N GLN A 304 2.02 22.41 -12.53
CA GLN A 304 0.94 21.60 -11.94
C GLN A 304 1.00 20.16 -12.43
N ARG A 305 1.26 19.94 -13.73
CA ARG A 305 1.48 18.60 -14.27
C ARG A 305 2.67 17.90 -13.60
N LYS A 306 3.80 18.61 -13.43
CA LYS A 306 4.96 18.12 -12.68
C LYS A 306 4.66 17.85 -11.20
N ALA A 307 3.66 18.51 -10.60
CA ALA A 307 3.21 18.21 -9.24
C ALA A 307 2.37 16.93 -9.20
N LEU A 308 1.42 16.82 -10.14
CA LEU A 308 0.59 15.64 -10.34
C LEU A 308 1.44 14.38 -10.58
N ASP A 309 2.41 14.44 -11.51
CA ASP A 309 3.27 13.30 -11.81
C ASP A 309 4.15 12.90 -10.60
N ALA A 310 4.59 13.88 -9.81
CA ALA A 310 5.52 13.67 -8.71
C ALA A 310 4.86 13.23 -7.40
N VAL A 311 3.67 13.77 -7.08
CA VAL A 311 2.98 13.56 -5.80
C VAL A 311 1.66 12.80 -5.99
N GLY A 312 1.01 12.99 -7.13
CA GLY A 312 -0.37 12.53 -7.39
C GLY A 312 -1.42 13.61 -7.21
N GLU A 313 -1.03 14.86 -6.93
CA GLU A 313 -1.96 15.98 -6.75
C GLU A 313 -1.38 17.26 -7.38
N ILE A 314 -2.25 18.07 -7.97
CA ILE A 314 -1.86 19.35 -8.58
C ILE A 314 -1.59 20.43 -7.54
N VAL A 315 -2.32 20.42 -6.43
CA VAL A 315 -2.19 21.35 -5.30
C VAL A 315 -2.45 20.61 -3.98
N PRO A 316 -1.92 21.08 -2.84
CA PRO A 316 -2.24 20.49 -1.55
C PRO A 316 -3.70 20.74 -1.17
N ILE A 317 -4.42 19.67 -0.81
CA ILE A 317 -5.80 19.75 -0.31
C ILE A 317 -5.77 19.85 1.22
N ARG A 318 -6.46 20.86 1.78
CA ARG A 318 -6.52 21.09 3.24
C ARG A 318 -7.60 20.26 3.95
N HIS A 319 -8.68 19.92 3.24
CA HIS A 319 -9.88 19.29 3.82
C HIS A 319 -10.03 17.86 3.32
N ARG A 320 -9.04 17.02 3.64
CA ARG A 320 -9.02 15.64 3.15
C ARG A 320 -10.04 14.79 3.91
N TYR A 321 -10.66 13.88 3.20
CA TYR A 321 -11.65 12.94 3.72
C TYR A 321 -11.16 11.51 3.55
N ALA A 322 -11.63 10.64 4.43
CA ALA A 322 -11.57 9.21 4.19
C ALA A 322 -12.78 8.79 3.35
N ALA A 323 -12.59 7.87 2.40
CA ALA A 323 -13.71 7.22 1.74
C ALA A 323 -14.43 6.34 2.78
N PRO A 324 -15.72 6.61 3.06
CA PRO A 324 -16.46 5.81 4.04
C PRO A 324 -16.59 4.36 3.56
N PRO A 325 -16.69 3.37 4.47
CA PRO A 325 -16.97 2.00 4.09
C PRO A 325 -18.36 1.88 3.44
N PRO A 326 -18.60 0.81 2.64
CA PRO A 326 -19.90 0.57 2.07
C PRO A 326 -20.91 0.21 3.17
N GLU A 327 -22.19 0.37 2.87
CA GLU A 327 -23.22 -0.18 3.74
C GLU A 327 -23.48 -1.63 3.33
N VAL A 328 -23.48 -2.52 4.32
CA VAL A 328 -23.66 -3.95 4.11
C VAL A 328 -24.85 -4.41 4.95
N LEU A 329 -25.76 -5.14 4.34
CA LEU A 329 -26.89 -5.78 5.00
C LEU A 329 -26.86 -7.28 4.70
N LEU A 330 -27.06 -8.10 5.72
CA LEU A 330 -27.24 -9.54 5.58
C LEU A 330 -28.63 -9.89 6.08
N ASP A 331 -29.49 -10.40 5.20
CA ASP A 331 -30.90 -10.69 5.49
C ASP A 331 -31.66 -9.46 6.04
N GLY A 332 -31.28 -8.27 5.57
CA GLY A 332 -31.84 -7.00 6.04
C GLY A 332 -31.24 -6.48 7.35
N VAL A 333 -30.36 -7.24 8.00
CA VAL A 333 -29.65 -6.81 9.22
C VAL A 333 -28.41 -6.01 8.84
N PRO A 334 -28.25 -4.76 9.31
CA PRO A 334 -27.07 -3.96 9.00
C PRO A 334 -25.81 -4.49 9.69
N LEU A 335 -24.75 -4.66 8.91
CA LEU A 335 -23.44 -5.08 9.39
C LEU A 335 -22.50 -3.88 9.58
N GLY A 336 -21.55 -4.00 10.51
CA GLY A 336 -20.40 -3.10 10.60
C GLY A 336 -19.49 -3.34 9.40
N ALA A 337 -19.05 -2.30 8.71
CA ALA A 337 -18.27 -2.45 7.48
C ALA A 337 -17.00 -1.60 7.52
N PHE A 338 -15.94 -2.12 6.91
CA PHE A 338 -14.61 -1.53 6.79
C PHE A 338 -14.03 -1.90 5.41
N TRP A 339 -13.02 -1.19 4.94
CA TRP A 339 -12.30 -1.56 3.72
C TRP A 339 -11.22 -2.61 3.99
N THR A 340 -11.66 -3.75 4.54
CA THR A 340 -10.81 -4.84 5.01
C THR A 340 -11.43 -6.20 4.67
N ARG A 341 -10.76 -7.27 5.08
CA ARG A 341 -11.35 -8.61 5.16
C ARG A 341 -12.19 -8.70 6.42
N MET A 342 -13.48 -8.99 6.28
CA MET A 342 -14.45 -9.00 7.37
C MET A 342 -15.16 -10.35 7.42
N TRP A 343 -15.30 -10.88 8.63
CA TRP A 343 -15.88 -12.17 8.91
C TRP A 343 -17.08 -12.07 9.83
N TRP A 344 -18.16 -12.75 9.48
CA TRP A 344 -19.30 -12.97 10.34
C TRP A 344 -19.65 -14.45 10.38
N GLU A 345 -19.95 -14.93 11.58
CA GLU A 345 -20.60 -16.22 11.76
C GLU A 345 -22.11 -16.06 11.56
N VAL A 346 -22.72 -17.00 10.83
CA VAL A 346 -24.12 -16.96 10.42
C VAL A 346 -24.74 -18.37 10.56
N PRO A 347 -26.07 -18.48 10.73
CA PRO A 347 -26.75 -19.77 10.62
C PRO A 347 -26.53 -20.41 9.24
N PRO A 348 -26.48 -21.74 9.10
CA PRO A 348 -26.47 -22.38 7.79
C PRO A 348 -27.73 -22.06 6.98
N GLY A 349 -27.61 -21.85 5.68
CA GLY A 349 -28.74 -21.62 4.79
C GLY A 349 -28.45 -20.68 3.63
N THR A 350 -29.52 -20.12 3.09
CA THR A 350 -29.51 -19.14 2.01
C THR A 350 -29.66 -17.74 2.61
N HIS A 351 -28.66 -16.89 2.39
CA HIS A 351 -28.65 -15.52 2.85
C HIS A 351 -28.70 -14.53 1.68
N ARG A 352 -29.35 -13.40 1.90
CA ARG A 352 -29.35 -12.25 0.99
C ARG A 352 -28.35 -11.21 1.49
N LEU A 353 -27.21 -11.11 0.82
CA LEU A 353 -26.19 -10.09 1.07
C LEU A 353 -26.43 -8.89 0.14
N GLU A 354 -26.74 -7.74 0.73
CA GLU A 354 -26.94 -6.48 0.03
C GLU A 354 -25.82 -5.50 0.38
N VAL A 355 -25.27 -4.84 -0.65
CA VAL A 355 -24.23 -3.83 -0.50
C VAL A 355 -24.67 -2.56 -1.19
N ARG A 356 -24.52 -1.42 -0.49
CA ARG A 356 -24.78 -0.08 -1.02
C ARG A 356 -23.52 0.78 -0.92
N THR A 357 -23.20 1.51 -1.98
CA THR A 357 -22.04 2.41 -1.97
C THR A 357 -22.22 3.55 -0.97
N PRO A 358 -21.12 4.06 -0.38
CA PRO A 358 -21.19 5.11 0.63
C PRO A 358 -21.69 6.45 0.06
N ALA A 359 -22.43 7.18 0.89
CA ALA A 359 -22.75 8.58 0.68
C ALA A 359 -21.46 9.45 0.70
N PRO A 360 -21.49 10.64 0.08
CA PRO A 360 -20.34 11.54 0.08
C PRO A 360 -19.95 11.95 1.51
N PRO A 361 -18.65 11.91 1.87
CA PRO A 361 -18.16 12.26 3.22
C PRO A 361 -18.13 13.77 3.50
N LEU A 362 -18.33 14.58 2.46
CA LEU A 362 -18.38 16.04 2.50
C LEU A 362 -19.51 16.52 1.58
N PRO A 363 -20.04 17.75 1.75
CA PRO A 363 -21.01 18.32 0.82
C PRO A 363 -20.47 18.34 -0.61
N VAL A 364 -21.33 18.03 -1.59
CA VAL A 364 -21.01 18.08 -3.02
C VAL A 364 -21.64 19.33 -3.62
N GLU A 365 -20.88 20.16 -4.32
CA GLU A 365 -21.39 21.41 -4.92
C GLU A 365 -22.28 21.17 -6.14
N GLY A 366 -22.08 20.04 -6.83
CA GLY A 366 -22.93 19.55 -7.91
C GLY A 366 -23.95 18.50 -7.45
N GLU A 367 -24.60 17.86 -8.41
CA GLU A 367 -25.46 16.72 -8.14
C GLU A 367 -24.63 15.51 -7.69
N ALA A 368 -24.88 15.02 -6.47
CA ALA A 368 -24.27 13.78 -6.00
C ALA A 368 -24.89 12.59 -6.74
N HIS A 369 -24.05 11.72 -7.31
CA HIS A 369 -24.57 10.50 -7.93
C HIS A 369 -25.30 9.64 -6.88
N PRO A 370 -26.43 9.01 -7.25
CA PRO A 370 -27.15 8.15 -6.34
C PRO A 370 -26.29 6.95 -5.92
N PRO A 371 -26.45 6.45 -4.69
CA PRO A 371 -25.78 5.22 -4.27
C PRO A 371 -26.12 4.05 -5.20
N HIS A 372 -25.12 3.24 -5.52
CA HIS A 372 -25.28 2.00 -6.25
C HIS A 372 -25.52 0.87 -5.25
N THR A 373 -26.60 0.11 -5.45
CA THR A 373 -26.93 -1.08 -4.66
C THR A 373 -26.72 -2.34 -5.49
N ALA A 374 -26.09 -3.35 -4.90
CA ALA A 374 -25.98 -4.69 -5.47
C ALA A 374 -26.42 -5.74 -4.45
N VAL A 375 -26.99 -6.85 -4.95
CA VAL A 375 -27.51 -7.94 -4.12
C VAL A 375 -26.96 -9.26 -4.61
N ALA A 376 -26.50 -10.10 -3.69
CA ALA A 376 -26.01 -11.44 -3.95
C ALA A 376 -26.70 -12.43 -2.99
N THR A 377 -27.01 -13.61 -3.52
CA THR A 377 -27.46 -14.73 -2.71
C THR A 377 -26.26 -15.58 -2.33
N VAL A 378 -26.12 -15.87 -1.04
CA VAL A 378 -25.00 -16.64 -0.49
C VAL A 378 -25.58 -17.90 0.15
N ASN A 379 -25.25 -19.07 -0.39
CA ASN A 379 -25.64 -20.35 0.20
C ASN A 379 -24.44 -20.90 0.97
N VAL A 380 -24.64 -21.20 2.25
CA VAL A 380 -23.58 -21.70 3.14
C VAL A 380 -24.10 -22.91 3.92
N ALA A 381 -23.39 -24.04 3.86
CA ALA A 381 -23.73 -25.18 4.71
C ALA A 381 -23.06 -25.07 6.09
N ALA A 382 -23.51 -25.91 7.03
CA ALA A 382 -22.88 -26.00 8.35
C ALA A 382 -21.41 -26.42 8.21
N GLY A 383 -20.52 -25.69 8.89
CA GLY A 383 -19.07 -25.87 8.81
C GLY A 383 -18.42 -25.25 7.58
N GLU A 384 -19.18 -24.59 6.70
CA GLU A 384 -18.65 -23.95 5.49
C GLU A 384 -18.55 -22.42 5.63
N ALA A 385 -17.71 -21.84 4.77
CA ALA A 385 -17.46 -20.41 4.69
C ALA A 385 -17.61 -19.92 3.25
N ALA A 386 -18.56 -19.01 2.99
CA ALA A 386 -18.64 -18.34 1.71
C ALA A 386 -17.69 -17.14 1.65
N ARG A 387 -16.97 -17.01 0.53
CA ARG A 387 -16.06 -15.89 0.27
C ARG A 387 -16.64 -14.98 -0.80
N ILE A 388 -16.79 -13.70 -0.49
CA ILE A 388 -17.36 -12.67 -1.36
C ILE A 388 -16.31 -11.58 -1.59
N ASP A 389 -16.01 -11.25 -2.85
CA ASP A 389 -15.14 -10.12 -3.23
C ASP A 389 -16.03 -8.90 -3.51
N LEU A 390 -15.69 -7.76 -2.90
CA LEU A 390 -16.32 -6.47 -3.14
C LEU A 390 -15.25 -5.45 -3.55
N ALA A 391 -15.39 -4.92 -4.76
CA ALA A 391 -14.59 -3.82 -5.24
C ALA A 391 -15.49 -2.63 -5.62
N VAL A 392 -15.22 -1.48 -5.00
CA VAL A 392 -15.91 -0.22 -5.28
C VAL A 392 -14.94 0.76 -5.91
N THR A 393 -15.26 1.33 -7.07
CA THR A 393 -14.52 2.46 -7.62
C THR A 393 -15.10 3.76 -7.11
N VAL A 394 -14.23 4.66 -6.61
CA VAL A 394 -14.55 5.97 -6.05
C VAL A 394 -13.94 7.05 -6.93
N THR A 395 -14.78 7.84 -7.60
CA THR A 395 -14.38 9.06 -8.29
C THR A 395 -14.70 10.25 -7.39
N ALA A 396 -13.70 11.04 -7.04
CA ALA A 396 -13.92 12.17 -6.16
C ALA A 396 -12.88 13.29 -6.34
N VAL A 397 -13.39 14.51 -6.42
CA VAL A 397 -12.61 15.74 -6.65
C VAL A 397 -12.83 16.70 -5.48
N PRO A 398 -11.91 16.77 -4.51
CA PRO A 398 -12.00 17.73 -3.42
C PRO A 398 -11.66 19.15 -3.88
N ASP A 399 -12.33 20.14 -3.29
CA ASP A 399 -11.90 21.53 -3.33
C ASP A 399 -10.59 21.69 -2.50
N PRO A 400 -9.59 22.41 -3.01
CA PRO A 400 -8.31 22.57 -2.32
C PRO A 400 -8.39 23.42 -1.03
N LEU A 401 -9.36 24.33 -0.96
CA LEU A 401 -9.47 25.37 0.05
C LEU A 401 -10.71 25.26 0.94
N ARG A 402 -11.78 24.62 0.47
CA ARG A 402 -13.06 24.49 1.18
C ARG A 402 -13.36 23.02 1.49
N PRO A 403 -14.10 22.71 2.57
CA PRO A 403 -14.46 21.34 2.94
C PRO A 403 -15.65 20.82 2.11
N VAL A 404 -15.52 20.89 0.78
CA VAL A 404 -16.54 20.44 -0.19
C VAL A 404 -15.91 19.57 -1.28
N LEU A 405 -16.74 18.80 -1.98
CA LEU A 405 -16.36 18.06 -3.17
C LEU A 405 -17.00 18.71 -4.38
N HIS A 406 -16.26 18.84 -5.47
CA HIS A 406 -16.84 19.19 -6.76
C HIS A 406 -17.49 17.96 -7.42
N LEU A 407 -16.99 16.76 -7.11
CA LEU A 407 -17.52 15.49 -7.64
C LEU A 407 -17.41 14.39 -6.59
N TRP A 408 -18.44 13.56 -6.49
CA TRP A 408 -18.44 12.28 -5.77
C TRP A 408 -19.30 11.27 -6.52
N HIS A 409 -18.68 10.14 -6.86
CA HIS A 409 -19.36 9.01 -7.48
C HIS A 409 -18.71 7.71 -6.99
N CYS A 410 -19.53 6.77 -6.55
CA CYS A 410 -19.10 5.44 -6.18
C CYS A 410 -19.84 4.39 -7.00
N ARG A 411 -19.10 3.45 -7.59
CA ARG A 411 -19.64 2.36 -8.40
C ARG A 411 -19.14 1.01 -7.89
N ILE A 412 -20.03 0.05 -7.73
CA ILE A 412 -19.67 -1.35 -7.48
C ILE A 412 -19.16 -1.95 -8.81
N ASP A 413 -17.87 -2.24 -8.87
CA ASP A 413 -17.23 -2.85 -10.04
C ASP A 413 -17.26 -4.38 -9.98
N ARG A 414 -17.25 -4.91 -8.76
CA ARG A 414 -17.28 -6.35 -8.49
C ARG A 414 -18.02 -6.61 -7.20
N PHE A 415 -18.96 -7.53 -7.24
CA PHE A 415 -19.65 -8.05 -6.08
C PHE A 415 -20.16 -9.47 -6.36
N GLY A 416 -19.70 -10.44 -5.59
CA GLY A 416 -20.10 -11.83 -5.74
C GLY A 416 -19.06 -12.81 -5.20
N PRO A 417 -19.27 -14.13 -5.40
CA PRO A 417 -18.33 -15.16 -4.99
C PRO A 417 -16.91 -14.82 -5.47
N ALA A 418 -15.95 -14.87 -4.56
CA ALA A 418 -14.56 -14.73 -4.93
C ALA A 418 -14.20 -15.90 -5.86
N PRO A 419 -13.54 -15.67 -7.01
CA PRO A 419 -13.12 -16.76 -7.87
C PRO A 419 -12.22 -17.73 -7.07
N ASP A 420 -12.40 -19.04 -7.25
CA ASP A 420 -11.64 -20.12 -6.57
C ASP A 420 -10.12 -20.04 -6.75
N ARG A 421 -9.64 -19.12 -7.58
CA ARG A 421 -8.23 -18.75 -7.59
C ARG A 421 -7.88 -18.14 -6.24
N GLU A 422 -7.31 -18.97 -5.36
CA GLU A 422 -6.45 -18.51 -4.27
C GLU A 422 -5.61 -17.35 -4.79
N ALA A 423 -5.76 -16.18 -4.18
CA ALA A 423 -4.76 -15.15 -4.32
C ALA A 423 -3.45 -15.85 -3.96
N PRO A 424 -2.50 -15.98 -4.91
CA PRO A 424 -1.27 -16.70 -4.63
C PRO A 424 -0.64 -16.02 -3.43
N ALA A 425 -0.21 -16.82 -2.46
CA ALA A 425 0.55 -16.32 -1.33
C ALA A 425 1.58 -15.31 -1.84
N ALA A 426 1.68 -14.15 -1.18
CA ALA A 426 2.66 -13.12 -1.51
C ALA A 426 3.99 -13.81 -1.84
N PRO A 427 4.60 -13.55 -3.01
CA PRO A 427 5.63 -14.40 -3.56
C PRO A 427 6.72 -14.65 -2.52
N LYS A 428 6.81 -15.90 -2.04
CA LYS A 428 7.94 -16.35 -1.21
C LYS A 428 9.18 -16.11 -2.07
N ALA A 429 10.16 -15.41 -1.51
CA ALA A 429 11.36 -15.01 -2.25
C ALA A 429 12.00 -16.24 -2.92
N ASP A 430 11.95 -16.31 -4.25
CA ASP A 430 12.76 -17.26 -5.00
C ASP A 430 14.20 -16.77 -5.00
N VAL A 431 14.92 -17.10 -3.92
CA VAL A 431 16.33 -16.74 -3.72
C VAL A 431 17.21 -17.34 -4.81
N ARG A 432 16.84 -18.51 -5.36
CA ARG A 432 17.62 -19.21 -6.39
C ARG A 432 17.45 -18.57 -7.77
N GLY A 433 16.23 -18.21 -8.15
CA GLY A 433 15.95 -17.47 -9.38
C GLY A 433 16.55 -16.06 -9.40
N GLY A 434 16.54 -15.37 -8.25
CA GLY A 434 17.13 -14.04 -8.12
C GLY A 434 18.64 -13.99 -8.33
N LEU A 435 19.39 -14.98 -7.81
CA LEU A 435 20.84 -15.05 -7.97
C LEU A 435 21.25 -15.29 -9.42
N ARG A 436 20.61 -16.25 -10.12
CA ARG A 436 20.92 -16.55 -11.53
C ARG A 436 20.62 -15.35 -12.43
N ARG A 437 19.49 -14.68 -12.25
CA ARG A 437 19.11 -13.47 -13.04
C ARG A 437 20.06 -12.29 -12.80
N THR A 438 20.56 -12.14 -11.58
CA THR A 438 21.56 -11.11 -11.25
C THR A 438 22.90 -11.40 -11.92
N VAL A 439 23.26 -12.68 -12.05
CA VAL A 439 24.51 -13.11 -12.70
C VAL A 439 24.40 -13.08 -14.23
N THR A 440 23.25 -13.44 -14.82
CA THR A 440 23.09 -13.54 -16.28
C THR A 440 22.60 -12.25 -16.95
N GLY A 441 22.04 -11.30 -16.20
CA GLY A 441 21.43 -10.08 -16.74
C GLY A 441 20.16 -10.32 -17.57
N ARG A 442 19.67 -11.56 -17.64
CA ARG A 442 18.46 -11.94 -18.38
C ARG A 442 17.26 -11.94 -17.44
N TYR A 443 16.71 -10.75 -17.23
CA TYR A 443 15.62 -10.54 -16.27
C TYR A 443 14.23 -10.99 -16.75
N TRP A 444 14.14 -11.46 -18.00
CA TRP A 444 12.89 -11.88 -18.67
C TRP A 444 12.66 -13.40 -18.69
N GLU A 445 13.61 -14.23 -18.24
CA GLU A 445 13.41 -15.68 -18.18
C GLU A 445 12.46 -16.06 -17.03
N THR A 446 11.26 -16.50 -17.35
CA THR A 446 10.30 -17.11 -16.40
C THR A 446 10.71 -18.56 -16.09
N LYS A 447 10.15 -19.15 -15.03
CA LYS A 447 10.40 -20.57 -14.69
C LYS A 447 9.95 -21.51 -15.82
N ASP A 448 9.02 -21.04 -16.65
CA ASP A 448 8.43 -21.76 -17.77
C ASP A 448 9.26 -21.63 -19.07
N ASP A 449 10.20 -20.68 -19.13
CA ASP A 449 11.15 -20.53 -20.25
C ASP A 449 12.36 -21.46 -20.14
N ILE A 450 12.42 -22.28 -19.09
CA ILE A 450 13.48 -23.26 -18.89
C ILE A 450 13.09 -24.52 -19.68
N PRO A 451 13.85 -24.92 -20.72
CA PRO A 451 13.64 -26.21 -21.36
C PRO A 451 13.73 -27.28 -20.29
N ARG A 452 12.67 -28.08 -20.13
CA ARG A 452 12.75 -29.30 -19.31
C ARG A 452 13.73 -30.21 -20.03
N GLU A 453 14.97 -30.26 -19.55
CA GLU A 453 15.92 -31.29 -19.96
C GLU A 453 15.27 -32.65 -19.70
N ARG A 454 15.24 -33.48 -20.74
CA ARG A 454 14.75 -34.87 -20.70
C ARG A 454 15.66 -35.75 -19.87
#